data_AF-A0A973EZ27-F1
#
_entry.id   AF-A0A973EZ27-F1
#
_cell.length_a   1.000
_cell.length_b   1.000
_cell.length_c   1.000
_cell.angle_alpha   90.00
_cell.angle_beta   90.00
_cell.angle_gamma   90.00
#
_symmetry.space_group_name_H-M   'P 1'
#
loop_
_entity.id
_entity.type
_entity.pdbx_description
1 polymer ?
#
loop_
_entity_poly.entity_id
_entity_poly.type
_entity_poly.pdbx_seq_one_letter_code
_entity_poly.pdbx_strand_id
1 'polypeptide(L)' 'DLPVAGLMSDKPVPEIAEKYQELSGIVKSLGCVMKAPFMTLSFMALLVIPQLKLSDKGLFSSKTFNYVPLFIS' A
#
# COMPACT_ATOMS: atom_id res chain seq x y z
N ASP A 1 1.00 -6.00 -14.77
CA ASP A 1 2.30 -6.35 -14.18
C ASP A 1 3.19 -5.12 -14.09
N LEU A 2 4.02 -5.03 -13.05
CA LEU A 2 4.95 -3.91 -12.80
C LEU A 2 6.40 -4.43 -12.87
N PRO A 3 6.91 -4.75 -14.07
CA PRO A 3 8.22 -5.38 -14.25
C PRO A 3 9.40 -4.51 -13.76
N VAL A 4 9.23 -3.19 -13.67
CA VAL A 4 10.27 -2.27 -13.20
C VAL A 4 10.11 -2.06 -11.70
N ALA A 5 10.94 -2.75 -10.91
CA ALA A 5 11.01 -2.64 -9.45
C ALA A 5 9.67 -2.85 -8.70
N GLY A 6 8.65 -3.45 -9.33
CA GLY A 6 7.31 -3.53 -8.76
C GLY A 6 6.56 -2.19 -8.72
N LEU A 7 7.06 -1.17 -9.43
CA LEU A 7 6.55 0.20 -9.39
C LEU A 7 6.05 0.68 -10.76
N MET A 8 6.68 0.27 -11.86
CA MET A 8 6.36 0.76 -13.20
C MET A 8 6.23 -0.38 -14.21
N SER A 9 5.50 -0.11 -15.29
CA SER A 9 5.42 -0.97 -16.47
C SER A 9 5.96 -0.23 -17.68
N ASP A 10 6.59 -1.00 -18.56
CA ASP A 10 7.07 -0.62 -19.88
C ASP A 10 5.97 -0.66 -20.96
N LYS A 11 4.74 -1.01 -20.58
CA LYS A 11 3.60 -1.12 -21.48
C LYS A 11 2.92 0.22 -21.76
N PRO A 12 2.21 0.35 -22.90
CA PRO A 12 1.46 1.55 -23.21
C PRO A 12 0.45 1.93 -22.12
N VAL A 13 0.32 3.24 -21.88
CA VAL A 13 -0.61 3.81 -20.87
C VAL A 13 -2.04 3.24 -20.96
N PRO A 14 -2.66 3.09 -22.14
CA PRO A 14 -4.03 2.56 -22.23
C PRO A 14 -4.16 1.13 -21.68
N GLU A 15 -3.20 0.25 -21.98
CA GLU A 15 -3.22 -1.15 -21.53
C GLU A 15 -3.09 -1.26 -20.00
N ILE A 16 -2.23 -0.41 -19.42
CA ILE A 16 -2.03 -0.37 -17.96
C ILE A 16 -3.22 0.29 -17.25
N ALA A 17 -3.84 1.31 -17.87
CA ALA A 17 -5.02 1.96 -17.32
C ALA A 17 -6.22 1.00 -17.24
N GLU A 18 -6.48 0.20 -18.28
CA GLU A 18 -7.55 -0.81 -18.27
C GLU A 18 -7.31 -1.85 -17.17
N LYS A 19 -6.10 -2.41 -17.09
CA LYS A 19 -5.74 -3.38 -16.03
C LYS A 19 -5.86 -2.79 -14.63
N TYR A 20 -5.49 -1.52 -14.45
CA TYR A 20 -5.64 -0.81 -13.19
C TYR A 20 -7.12 -0.62 -12.82
N GLN A 21 -7.97 -0.31 -13.79
CA GLN A 21 -9.41 -0.16 -13.57
C GLN A 21 -10.05 -1.50 -13.19
N GLU A 22 -9.69 -2.59 -13.86
CA GLU A 22 -10.16 -3.95 -13.53
C GLU A 22 -9.80 -4.33 -12.09
N LEU A 23 -8.52 -4.18 -11.72
CA LEU A 23 -8.03 -4.43 -10.35
C LEU A 23 -8.74 -3.55 -9.32
N SER A 24 -8.95 -2.27 -9.62
CA SER A 24 -9.69 -1.34 -8.76
C SER A 24 -11.15 -1.77 -8.59
N GLY A 25 -11.78 -2.29 -9.64
CA GLY A 25 -13.14 -2.85 -9.61
C GLY A 25 -13.26 -4.06 -8.68
N ILE A 26 -12.31 -5.00 -8.76
CA ILE A 26 -12.24 -6.17 -7.86
C ILE A 26 -12.03 -5.74 -6.41
N VAL A 27 -11.10 -4.82 -6.15
CA VAL A 27 -10.85 -4.34 -4.79
C VAL A 27 -12.08 -3.64 -4.20
N LYS A 28 -12.83 -2.88 -5.02
CA LYS A 28 -14.10 -2.28 -4.61
C LYS A 28 -15.19 -3.34 -4.34
N SER A 29 -15.26 -4.40 -5.13
CA SER A 29 -16.24 -5.48 -4.90
C SER A 29 -15.96 -6.27 -3.61
N LEU A 30 -14.70 -6.29 -3.16
CA LEU A 30 -14.30 -6.82 -1.85
C LEU A 30 -14.64 -5.89 -0.67
N GLY A 31 -15.34 -4.77 -0.91
CA GLY A 31 -15.77 -3.83 0.13
C GLY A 31 -14.80 -2.68 0.38
N CYS A 32 -13.77 -2.49 -0.45
CA CYS A 32 -12.87 -1.37 -0.31
C CYS A 32 -13.55 -0.05 -0.69
N VAL A 33 -13.71 0.84 0.29
CA VAL A 33 -14.34 2.17 0.10
C VAL A 33 -13.35 3.22 -0.42
N MET A 34 -12.06 2.87 -0.54
CA MET A 34 -11.02 3.82 -0.97
C MET A 34 -11.14 4.12 -2.47
N LYS A 35 -11.02 5.40 -2.83
CA LYS A 35 -11.07 5.86 -4.24
C LYS A 35 -9.92 5.32 -5.09
N ALA A 36 -8.72 5.19 -4.51
CA ALA A 36 -7.52 4.75 -5.19
C ALA A 36 -6.65 3.86 -4.28
N PRO A 37 -7.07 2.62 -3.99
CA PRO A 37 -6.43 1.76 -2.98
C PRO A 37 -4.95 1.51 -3.27
N PHE A 38 -4.59 1.25 -4.53
CA PHE A 38 -3.21 1.01 -4.93
C PHE A 38 -2.32 2.24 -4.79
N MET A 39 -2.81 3.43 -5.19
CA MET A 39 -2.06 4.67 -5.00
C MET A 39 -1.81 4.94 -3.52
N THR A 40 -2.83 4.76 -2.68
CA THR A 40 -2.69 4.91 -1.21
C THR A 40 -1.67 3.93 -0.63
N LEU A 41 -1.67 2.69 -1.09
CA LEU A 41 -0.74 1.66 -0.62
C LEU A 41 0.72 1.98 -1.00
N SER A 42 0.95 2.54 -2.20
CA SER A 42 2.27 3.05 -2.61
C SER A 42 2.78 4.16 -1.69
N PHE A 43 1.90 5.02 -1.16
CA PHE A 43 2.27 6.05 -0.18
C PHE A 43 2.57 5.47 1.21
N MET A 44 1.91 4.37 1.63
CA MET A 44 2.24 3.69 2.89
C MET A 44 3.65 3.11 2.91
N ALA A 45 4.22 2.78 1.75
CA ALA A 45 5.61 2.33 1.62
C ALA A 45 6.64 3.47 1.78
N LEU A 46 6.22 4.74 1.70
CA LEU A 46 7.11 5.87 1.86
C LEU A 46 7.40 6.10 3.35
N LEU A 47 8.69 6.02 3.72
CA LEU A 47 9.18 6.03 5.10
C LEU A 47 8.87 7.29 5.92
N VAL A 48 8.23 8.31 5.34
CA VAL A 48 8.07 9.64 5.95
C VAL A 48 6.81 9.79 6.82
N ILE A 49 5.78 8.96 6.64
CA ILE A 49 4.54 9.00 7.45
C ILE A 49 3.93 7.57 7.46
N PRO A 50 4.04 6.78 8.55
CA PRO A 50 3.19 6.98 9.74
C PRO A 50 3.94 6.89 11.08
N GLN A 51 3.29 7.33 12.16
CA GLN A 51 3.80 7.29 13.54
C GLN A 51 4.00 5.85 14.08
N LEU A 52 3.42 4.86 13.38
CA LEU A 52 3.45 3.43 13.67
C LEU A 52 3.73 2.69 12.37
N LYS A 53 4.79 1.88 12.37
CA LYS A 53 5.23 1.04 11.24
C LYS A 53 5.18 -0.41 11.66
N LEU A 54 4.69 -1.28 10.80
CA LEU A 54 4.82 -2.72 11.01
C LEU A 54 6.14 -3.17 10.37
N SER A 55 7.03 -3.78 11.16
CA SER A 55 8.25 -4.42 10.67
C SER A 55 8.21 -5.92 10.96
N ASP A 56 9.19 -6.63 10.40
CA ASP A 56 9.56 -8.01 10.72
C ASP A 56 9.67 -8.34 12.23
N LYS A 57 9.94 -7.32 13.07
CA LYS A 57 10.10 -7.44 14.53
C LYS A 57 8.87 -6.98 15.32
N GLY A 58 7.78 -6.62 14.63
CA GLY A 58 6.53 -6.16 15.24
C GLY A 58 6.19 -4.71 14.93
N LEU A 59 5.31 -4.12 15.73
CA LEU A 59 4.82 -2.76 15.52
C LEU A 59 5.82 -1.76 16.14
N PHE A 60 6.47 -0.95 15.31
CA PHE A 60 7.47 0.05 15.68
C PHE A 60 6.88 1.46 15.66
N SER A 61 6.94 2.20 16.77
CA SER A 61 6.50 3.59 16.79
C SER A 61 7.67 4.55 16.61
N SER A 62 7.60 5.40 15.58
CA SER A 62 8.57 6.47 15.33
C SER A 62 8.43 7.65 16.29
N LYS A 63 7.34 7.74 17.05
CA LYS A 63 7.15 8.74 18.13
C LYS A 63 7.91 8.39 19.39
N THR A 64 7.86 7.13 19.82
CA THR A 64 8.50 6.65 21.05
C THR A 64 9.84 5.96 20.79
N PHE A 65 10.22 5.81 19.51
CA PHE A 65 11.43 5.11 19.05
C PHE A 65 11.54 3.68 19.63
N ASN A 66 10.41 3.02 19.84
CA ASN A 66 10.30 1.73 20.50
C ASN A 66 9.27 0.83 19.83
N TYR A 67 9.41 -0.48 20.03
CA TYR A 67 8.40 -1.46 19.67
C TYR A 67 7.22 -1.37 20.64
N VAL A 68 6.00 -1.44 20.11
CA VAL A 68 4.76 -1.43 20.89
C VAL A 68 4.04 -2.77 20.73
N PRO A 69 3.34 -3.24 21.77
CA PRO A 69 2.59 -4.49 21.70
C PRO A 69 1.44 -4.39 20.69
N LEU A 70 1.21 -5.48 19.95
CA LEU A 70 0.15 -5.61 18.94
C LEU A 70 -1.25 -5.75 19.55
N PHE A 71 -1.34 -6.21 20.80
CA PHE A 71 -2.58 -6.41 21.53
C PHE A 71 -2.53 -5.61 22.82
N ILE A 72 -3.61 -4.86 23.10
CA ILE A 72 -3.87 -4.27 24.40
C ILE A 72 -4.77 -5.27 25.11
N SER A 73 -4.32 -5.81 26.25
CA SER A 73 -5.18 -6.63 27.11
C SER A 73 -6.17 -5.78 27.88
#